data_AF-A0A7X7SLT9-F1
#
_entry.id   AF-A0A7X7SLT9-F1
#
_cell.length_a   1.000
_cell.length_b   1.000
_cell.length_c   1.000
_cell.angle_alpha   90.00
_cell.angle_beta   90.00
_cell.angle_gamma   90.00
#
_symmetry.space_group_name_H-M   'P 1'
#
loop_
_entity.id
_entity.type
_entity.pdbx_description
1 polymer ?
#
loop_
_entity_poly.entity_id
_entity_poly.type
_entity_poly.pdbx_seq_one_letter_code
_entity_poly.pdbx_strand_id
1 'polypeptide(L)'
;MSVVAVKGETVVAVLVIVAIVALLGIVLAAMYNSLVRRRNQVDNSWSQIDVQLKRRHDLIPNLVEAVKDYMAYEQETLSRVTEARAAAVAAGGRGPEAQSRAEGALTETLRSLFAVAENYPELKAN
;
A
#
# COMPACT_ATOMS: atom_id res chain seq x y z
N MET A 1 38.28 -52.40 29.20
CA MET A 1 37.32 -52.28 28.07
C MET A 1 36.24 -51.21 28.28
N SER A 2 36.01 -50.70 29.50
CA SER A 2 34.95 -49.71 29.82
C SER A 2 35.26 -48.25 29.43
N VAL A 3 36.53 -47.80 29.47
CA VAL A 3 36.89 -46.37 29.25
C VAL A 3 36.77 -45.94 27.78
N VAL A 4 36.99 -46.86 26.83
CA VAL A 4 36.87 -46.57 25.39
C VAL A 4 35.41 -46.44 24.96
N ALA A 5 34.51 -47.24 25.54
CA ALA A 5 33.07 -47.16 25.28
C ALA A 5 32.47 -45.81 25.73
N VAL A 6 32.83 -45.34 26.93
CA VAL A 6 32.35 -44.05 27.48
C VAL A 6 32.81 -42.85 26.63
N LYS A 7 34.04 -42.89 26.09
CA LYS A 7 34.53 -41.84 25.17
C LYS A 7 33.71 -41.79 23.87
N GLY A 8 33.29 -42.94 23.32
CA GLY A 8 32.45 -42.98 22.12
C GLY A 8 31.08 -42.35 22.35
N GLU A 9 30.42 -42.67 23.46
CA GLU A 9 29.09 -42.13 23.81
C GLU A 9 29.11 -40.62 24.02
N THR A 10 30.13 -40.08 24.69
CA THR A 10 30.28 -38.62 24.88
C THR A 10 30.49 -37.87 23.56
N VAL A 11 31.27 -38.42 22.62
CA VAL A 11 31.46 -37.82 21.29
C VAL A 11 30.16 -37.80 20.49
N VAL A 12 29.38 -38.89 20.53
CA VAL A 12 28.07 -38.95 19.88
C VAL A 12 27.11 -37.93 20.48
N ALA A 13 27.06 -37.80 21.81
CA ALA A 13 26.21 -36.82 22.48
C ALA A 13 26.56 -35.37 22.08
N VAL A 14 27.86 -35.04 21.99
CA VAL A 14 28.31 -33.72 21.52
C VAL A 14 27.90 -33.46 20.07
N LEU A 15 28.07 -34.45 19.19
CA LEU A 15 27.66 -34.32 17.78
C LEU A 15 26.15 -34.10 17.63
N VAL A 16 25.33 -34.80 18.42
CA VAL A 16 23.88 -34.60 18.43
C VAL A 16 23.52 -33.19 18.88
N ILE A 17 24.16 -32.67 19.94
CA ILE A 17 23.92 -31.30 20.42
C ILE A 17 24.31 -30.28 19.35
N VAL A 18 25.47 -30.45 18.72
CA VAL A 18 25.93 -29.55 17.63
C VAL A 18 24.95 -29.59 16.45
N ALA A 19 24.48 -30.77 16.06
CA ALA A 19 23.49 -30.92 14.99
C ALA A 19 22.17 -30.22 15.33
N ILE A 20 21.69 -30.34 16.57
CA ILE A 20 20.47 -29.65 17.05
C ILE A 20 20.67 -28.13 17.02
N VAL A 21 21.81 -27.63 17.51
CA VAL A 21 22.11 -26.18 17.50
C VAL A 21 22.21 -25.66 16.07
N ALA A 22 22.87 -26.40 15.16
CA ALA A 22 22.94 -26.05 13.75
C ALA A 22 21.56 -26.01 13.09
N LEU A 23 20.71 -27.01 13.36
CA LEU A 23 19.34 -27.06 12.87
C LEU A 23 18.50 -25.88 13.37
N LEU A 24 18.59 -25.56 14.66
CA LEU A 24 17.94 -24.38 15.23
C LEU A 24 18.41 -23.08 14.56
N GLY A 25 19.71 -22.96 14.30
CA GLY A 25 20.28 -21.82 13.58
C GLY A 25 19.70 -21.67 12.18
N ILE A 26 19.57 -22.77 11.43
CA ILE A 26 18.97 -22.79 10.09
C ILE A 26 17.50 -22.37 10.15
N VAL A 27 16.72 -22.90 11.09
CA VAL A 27 15.29 -22.57 11.25
C VAL A 27 15.11 -21.09 11.55
N LEU A 28 15.90 -20.53 12.47
CA LEU A 28 15.85 -19.11 12.82
C LEU A 28 16.22 -18.22 11.62
N ALA A 29 17.26 -18.59 10.88
CA ALA A 29 17.65 -17.87 9.66
C ALA A 29 16.56 -17.92 8.59
N ALA A 30 15.94 -19.08 8.38
CA ALA A 30 14.84 -19.25 7.43
C ALA A 30 13.61 -18.42 7.83
N MET A 31 13.24 -18.41 9.13
CA MET A 31 12.18 -17.55 9.66
C MET A 31 12.49 -16.08 9.41
N TYR A 32 13.67 -15.60 9.81
CA TYR A 32 14.08 -14.21 9.61
C TYR A 32 13.99 -13.79 8.14
N ASN A 33 14.55 -14.59 7.23
CA ASN A 33 14.49 -14.32 5.80
C ASN A 33 13.04 -14.29 5.27
N SER A 34 12.17 -15.18 5.78
CA SER A 34 10.76 -15.18 5.39
C SER A 34 10.02 -13.92 5.82
N LEU A 35 10.33 -13.38 7.01
CA LEU A 35 9.74 -12.14 7.51
C LEU A 35 10.21 -10.94 6.68
N VAL A 36 11.52 -10.85 6.40
CA VAL A 36 12.08 -9.79 5.54
C VAL A 36 11.45 -9.84 4.15
N ARG A 37 11.30 -11.03 3.56
CA ARG A 37 10.64 -11.19 2.25
C ARG A 37 9.20 -10.67 2.27
N ARG A 38 8.44 -11.00 3.31
CA ARG A 38 7.05 -10.54 3.46
C ARG A 38 6.98 -9.02 3.63
N ARG A 39 7.90 -8.43 4.40
CA ARG A 39 8.00 -6.97 4.54
C ARG A 39 8.24 -6.29 3.21
N ASN A 40 9.24 -6.74 2.45
CA ASN A 40 9.52 -6.19 1.12
C ASN A 40 8.33 -6.37 0.17
N GLN A 41 7.58 -7.46 0.28
CA GLN A 41 6.36 -7.66 -0.51
C GLN A 41 5.30 -6.61 -0.18
N VAL A 42 5.07 -6.30 1.10
CA VAL A 42 4.16 -5.23 1.52
C VAL A 42 4.60 -3.87 0.98
N ASP A 43 5.89 -3.54 1.12
CA ASP A 43 6.43 -2.27 0.63
C ASP A 43 6.30 -2.14 -0.90
N ASN A 44 6.57 -3.21 -1.64
CA ASN A 44 6.39 -3.26 -3.09
C ASN A 44 4.91 -3.11 -3.50
N SER A 45 4.00 -3.78 -2.79
CA SER A 45 2.56 -3.63 -3.03
C SER A 45 2.09 -2.20 -2.74
N TRP A 46 2.61 -1.57 -1.68
CA TRP A 46 2.30 -0.19 -1.35
C TRP A 46 2.80 0.78 -2.44
N SER A 47 4.02 0.59 -2.93
CA SER A 47 4.57 1.39 -4.02
C SER A 47 3.71 1.30 -5.30
N GLN A 48 3.17 0.13 -5.62
CA GLN A 48 2.24 -0.02 -6.76
C GLN A 48 0.95 0.78 -6.56
N ILE A 49 0.40 0.79 -5.34
CA ILE A 49 -0.78 1.59 -5.00
C ILE A 49 -0.46 3.08 -5.14
N ASP A 50 0.68 3.54 -4.60
CA ASP A 50 1.10 4.95 -4.67
C ASP A 50 1.19 5.45 -6.12
N VAL A 51 1.70 4.64 -7.05
CA VAL A 51 1.73 4.99 -8.48
C VAL A 51 0.32 5.16 -9.05
N GLN A 52 -0.63 4.29 -8.69
CA GLN A 52 -2.01 4.40 -9.17
C GLN A 52 -2.72 5.63 -8.57
N LEU A 53 -2.52 5.89 -7.28
CA LEU A 53 -3.09 7.07 -6.61
C LEU A 53 -2.53 8.35 -7.21
N LYS A 54 -1.21 8.41 -7.44
CA LYS A 54 -0.59 9.54 -8.13
C LYS A 54 -1.18 9.76 -9.52
N ARG A 55 -1.33 8.70 -10.33
CA ARG A 55 -1.97 8.81 -11.65
C ARG A 55 -3.40 9.35 -11.56
N ARG A 56 -4.19 8.87 -10.59
CA ARG A 56 -5.54 9.39 -10.33
C ARG A 56 -5.49 10.88 -9.99
N HIS A 57 -4.59 11.30 -9.10
CA HIS A 57 -4.44 12.71 -8.72
C HIS A 57 -4.00 13.59 -9.88
N ASP A 58 -3.12 13.09 -10.74
CA ASP A 58 -2.62 13.83 -11.90
C ASP A 58 -3.71 14.02 -12.98
N LEU A 59 -4.71 13.13 -13.04
CA LEU A 59 -5.82 13.24 -13.99
C LEU A 59 -6.95 14.18 -13.53
N ILE A 60 -7.10 14.41 -12.22
CA ILE A 60 -8.20 15.23 -11.68
C ILE A 60 -8.19 16.67 -12.21
N PRO A 61 -7.06 17.39 -12.29
CA PRO A 61 -7.04 18.74 -12.86
C PRO A 61 -7.56 18.76 -14.31
N ASN A 62 -7.19 17.78 -15.13
CA ASN A 62 -7.68 17.67 -16.50
C ASN A 62 -9.19 17.38 -16.55
N LEU A 63 -9.69 16.54 -15.62
CA LEU A 63 -11.13 16.31 -15.48
C LEU A 63 -11.88 17.60 -15.11
N VAL A 64 -11.38 18.34 -14.13
CA VAL A 64 -11.97 19.63 -13.70
C VAL A 64 -11.96 20.62 -14.86
N GLU A 65 -10.85 20.73 -15.58
CA GLU A 65 -10.73 21.60 -16.76
C GLU A 65 -11.74 21.24 -17.86
N ALA A 66 -11.96 19.95 -18.11
CA ALA A 66 -12.90 19.49 -19.13
C ALA A 66 -14.37 19.83 -18.81
N VAL A 67 -14.73 19.88 -17.52
CA VAL A 67 -16.13 20.13 -17.11
C VAL A 67 -16.40 21.56 -16.66
N LYS A 68 -15.36 22.35 -16.30
CA LYS A 68 -15.55 23.68 -15.68
C LYS A 68 -16.31 24.65 -16.59
N ASP A 69 -16.08 24.58 -17.90
CA ASP A 69 -16.67 25.53 -18.87
C ASP A 69 -18.18 25.29 -19.05
N TYR A 70 -18.61 24.04 -18.87
CA TYR A 70 -20.03 23.64 -18.95
C TYR A 70 -20.74 23.83 -17.60
N MET A 71 -20.01 23.73 -16.49
CA MET A 71 -20.53 23.78 -15.12
C MET A 71 -20.24 25.11 -14.43
N ALA A 72 -20.39 26.24 -15.12
CA ALA A 72 -19.99 27.56 -14.64
C ALA A 72 -20.63 28.00 -13.29
N TYR A 73 -21.80 27.47 -12.95
CA TYR A 73 -22.51 27.76 -11.71
C TYR A 73 -22.16 26.80 -10.55
N GLU A 74 -21.39 25.74 -10.82
CA GLU A 74 -21.06 24.65 -9.87
C GLU A 74 -19.67 24.82 -9.23
N GLN A 75 -19.26 26.07 -9.00
CA GLN A 75 -17.93 26.36 -8.46
C GLN A 75 -17.67 25.72 -7.09
N GLU A 76 -18.69 25.63 -6.24
CA GLU A 76 -18.57 24.95 -4.95
C GLU A 76 -18.25 23.46 -5.12
N THR A 77 -18.91 22.80 -6.08
CA THR A 77 -18.67 21.38 -6.39
C THR A 77 -17.25 21.18 -6.92
N LEU A 78 -16.78 22.03 -7.84
CA LEU A 78 -15.41 21.97 -8.38
C LEU A 78 -14.33 22.31 -7.33
N SER A 79 -14.60 23.25 -6.43
CA SER A 79 -13.70 23.59 -5.30
C SER A 79 -13.54 22.40 -4.36
N ARG A 80 -14.64 21.76 -3.97
CA ARG A 80 -14.62 20.57 -3.10
C ARG A 80 -13.80 19.43 -3.69
N VAL A 81 -13.86 19.20 -5.00
CA VAL A 81 -13.03 18.19 -5.68
C VAL A 81 -11.55 18.57 -5.63
N THR A 82 -11.23 19.84 -5.90
CA THR A 82 -9.85 20.35 -5.85
C THR A 82 -9.25 20.25 -4.44
N GLU A 83 -10.02 20.62 -3.42
CA GLU A 83 -9.63 20.54 -2.02
C GLU A 83 -9.45 19.08 -1.57
N ALA A 84 -10.39 18.20 -1.91
CA ALA A 84 -10.29 16.78 -1.58
C ALA A 84 -9.09 16.11 -2.27
N ARG A 85 -8.78 16.51 -3.51
CA ARG A 85 -7.56 16.08 -4.20
C ARG A 85 -6.32 16.53 -3.44
N ALA A 86 -6.25 17.80 -3.05
CA ALA A 86 -5.10 18.33 -2.31
C ALA A 86 -4.90 17.59 -0.98
N ALA A 87 -6.00 17.30 -0.27
CA ALA A 87 -5.97 16.51 0.96
C ALA A 87 -5.47 15.07 0.72
N ALA A 88 -5.93 14.41 -0.35
CA ALA A 88 -5.49 13.06 -0.73
C ALA A 88 -4.02 12.99 -1.13
N VAL A 89 -3.50 14.01 -1.82
CA VAL A 89 -2.06 14.12 -2.13
C VAL A 89 -1.25 14.32 -0.85
N ALA A 90 -1.70 15.19 0.05
CA ALA A 90 -1.00 15.48 1.31
C ALA A 90 -1.00 14.30 2.29
N ALA A 91 -1.97 13.37 2.17
CA ALA A 91 -2.05 12.18 2.99
C ALA A 91 -1.00 11.10 2.64
N GLY A 92 -0.41 11.15 1.44
CA GLY A 92 0.47 10.08 0.92
C GLY A 92 1.70 9.83 1.80
N GLY A 93 2.22 10.89 2.43
CA GLY A 93 3.35 10.79 3.36
C GLY A 93 2.99 10.35 4.78
N ARG A 94 1.71 10.15 5.10
CA ARG A 94 1.21 9.91 6.47
C ARG A 94 0.82 8.45 6.72
N GLY A 95 1.07 7.57 5.74
CA GLY A 95 0.84 6.13 5.83
C GLY A 95 -0.52 5.66 5.29
N PRO A 96 -0.72 4.34 5.16
CA PRO A 96 -1.85 3.76 4.42
C PRO A 96 -3.23 4.12 4.96
N GLU A 97 -3.37 4.24 6.27
CA GLU A 97 -4.66 4.56 6.90
C GLU A 97 -5.10 6.01 6.60
N ALA A 98 -4.16 6.96 6.72
CA ALA A 98 -4.41 8.36 6.39
C ALA A 98 -4.72 8.50 4.89
N GLN A 99 -3.96 7.80 4.03
CA GLN A 99 -4.22 7.79 2.60
C GLN A 99 -5.61 7.25 2.29
N SER A 100 -5.97 6.09 2.85
CA SER A 100 -7.27 5.46 2.62
C SER A 100 -8.45 6.37 3.00
N ARG A 101 -8.37 7.07 4.14
CA ARG A 101 -9.41 8.02 4.55
C ARG A 101 -9.55 9.20 3.57
N ALA A 102 -8.43 9.79 3.16
CA ALA A 102 -8.44 10.92 2.24
C ALA A 102 -8.91 10.53 0.82
N GLU A 103 -8.50 9.35 0.33
CA GLU A 103 -9.00 8.78 -0.94
C GLU A 103 -10.51 8.48 -0.88
N GLY A 104 -11.02 8.05 0.27
CA GLY A 104 -12.45 7.87 0.50
C GLY A 104 -13.22 9.17 0.32
N ALA A 105 -12.77 10.25 0.97
CA ALA A 105 -13.37 11.58 0.84
C ALA A 105 -13.31 12.11 -0.61
N LEU A 106 -12.16 11.95 -1.28
CA LEU A 106 -12.03 12.31 -2.70
C LEU A 106 -13.00 11.53 -3.59
N THR A 107 -13.19 10.24 -3.33
CA THR A 107 -14.13 9.40 -4.07
C THR A 107 -15.57 9.89 -3.91
N GLU A 108 -15.95 10.33 -2.71
CA GLU A 108 -17.28 10.90 -2.45
C GLU A 108 -17.49 12.20 -3.23
N THR A 109 -16.50 13.11 -3.21
CA THR A 109 -16.61 14.37 -3.97
C THR A 109 -16.72 14.14 -5.48
N LEU A 110 -15.98 13.17 -6.03
CA LEU A 110 -16.08 12.81 -7.44
C LEU A 110 -17.46 12.19 -7.77
N ARG A 111 -18.04 11.40 -6.87
CA ARG A 111 -19.41 10.89 -7.06
C ARG A 111 -20.42 12.04 -7.11
N SER A 112 -20.28 13.03 -6.22
CA SER A 112 -21.11 14.24 -6.26
C SER A 112 -20.93 15.01 -7.56
N LEU A 113 -19.69 15.17 -8.04
CA LEU A 113 -19.41 15.83 -9.32
C LEU A 113 -20.10 15.11 -10.48
N PHE A 114 -20.00 13.78 -10.55
CA PHE A 114 -20.66 13.01 -11.61
C PHE A 114 -22.18 13.09 -11.54
N ALA A 115 -22.77 13.07 -10.34
CA ALA A 115 -24.21 13.25 -10.17
C ALA A 115 -24.68 14.62 -10.66
N VAL A 116 -23.91 15.68 -10.42
CA VAL A 116 -24.20 17.02 -10.94
C VAL A 116 -24.03 17.05 -12.46
N ALA A 117 -22.97 16.44 -12.99
CA ALA A 117 -22.70 16.36 -14.43
C ALA A 117 -23.81 15.61 -15.21
N GLU A 118 -24.61 14.77 -14.56
CA GLU A 118 -25.76 14.13 -15.21
C GLU A 118 -26.82 15.14 -15.69
N ASN A 119 -26.89 16.32 -15.05
CA ASN A 119 -27.80 17.41 -15.39
C ASN A 119 -27.32 18.24 -16.60
N TYR A 120 -26.15 17.94 -17.16
CA TYR A 120 -25.53 18.65 -18.29
C TYR A 120 -25.35 17.67 -19.47
N PRO A 121 -26.40 17.43 -20.29
CA PRO A 121 -26.35 16.47 -21.39
C PRO A 121 -25.22 16.72 -22.41
N GLU A 122 -24.88 17.98 -22.63
CA GLU A 122 -23.80 18.44 -23.50
C GLU A 122 -22.40 17.97 -23.05
N LEU A 123 -22.20 17.68 -21.76
CA LEU A 123 -20.97 17.06 -21.26
C LEU A 123 -20.88 15.58 -21.67
N LYS A 124 -22.00 14.88 -21.80
CA LYS A 124 -22.02 13.44 -22.14
C LYS A 124 -21.71 13.15 -23.60
N ALA A 125 -21.80 14.17 -24.46
CA ALA A 125 -21.65 14.05 -25.90
C ALA A 125 -20.21 14.27 -26.41
N ASN A 126 -19.28 14.69 -25.54
CA ASN A 126 -17.87 14.99 -25.86
C ASN A 126 -16.89 13.91 -25.38
#